data_AF-A0A6B3H8D6-F1
#
_entry.id   AF-A0A6B3H8D6-F1
#
_cell.length_a   1.000
_cell.length_b   1.000
_cell.length_c   1.000
_cell.angle_alpha   90.00
_cell.angle_beta   90.00
_cell.angle_gamma   90.00
#
_symmetry.space_group_name_H-M   'P 1'
#
loop_
_entity.id
_entity.type
_entity.pdbx_description
1 polymer ?
#
loop_
_entity_poly.entity_id
_entity_poly.type
_entity_poly.pdbx_seq_one_letter_code
_entity_poly.pdbx_strand_id
1 'polypeptide(L)'
;DKLSATVTGPEVNSAEKYLTRLTDRPELSGSERDTSAKKLEAALSARVDRMRSVESALGTTQVQRLEGIRDDDVTALELSIALLGGCFLLAVGVSTAVARTLTQPLAVLRIGAARLADDPASAEPVRYTGRNDEFAQVVRSMNTLHA
;
A
#
# COMPACT_ATOMS: atom_id res chain seq x y z
N ASP A 1 -10.12 20.11 21.26
CA ASP A 1 -9.87 20.87 22.51
C ASP A 1 -8.93 22.07 22.38
N LYS A 2 -7.76 21.98 21.71
CA LYS A 2 -6.90 23.18 21.47
C LYS A 2 -7.49 24.22 20.51
N LEU A 3 -8.26 23.79 19.51
CA LEU A 3 -8.91 24.69 18.55
C LEU A 3 -10.13 25.41 19.14
N SER A 4 -10.92 24.77 20.00
CA SER A 4 -12.08 25.38 20.65
C SER A 4 -11.69 26.54 21.59
N ALA A 5 -10.58 26.42 22.32
CA ALA A 5 -10.02 27.51 23.14
C ALA A 5 -9.43 28.67 22.30
N THR A 6 -9.08 28.42 21.04
CA THR A 6 -8.57 29.42 20.10
C THR A 6 -9.70 30.28 19.49
N VAL A 7 -10.90 29.70 19.35
CA VAL A 7 -12.08 30.34 18.73
C VAL A 7 -12.81 31.29 19.69
N THR A 8 -12.49 31.29 21.00
CA THR A 8 -13.17 32.05 22.05
C THR A 8 -12.25 33.00 22.85
N GLY A 9 -11.21 33.55 22.19
CA GLY A 9 -10.28 34.49 22.81
C GLY A 9 -10.93 35.82 23.24
N PRO A 10 -10.39 36.51 24.28
CA PRO A 10 -10.87 37.83 24.73
C PRO A 10 -10.96 38.88 23.61
N GLU A 11 -10.09 38.77 22.61
CA GLU A 11 -9.99 39.65 21.45
C GLU A 11 -11.17 39.47 20.49
N VAL A 12 -11.64 38.23 20.29
CA VAL A 12 -12.82 37.91 19.47
C VAL A 12 -14.07 38.49 20.12
N ASN A 13 -14.22 38.30 21.43
CA ASN A 13 -15.34 38.88 22.21
C ASN A 13 -15.33 40.42 22.19
N SER A 14 -14.14 41.03 22.19
CA SER A 14 -14.01 42.49 22.11
C SER A 14 -14.37 43.01 20.72
N ALA A 15 -13.90 42.36 19.66
CA ALA A 15 -14.26 42.68 18.29
C ALA A 15 -15.77 42.48 18.01
N GLU A 16 -16.37 41.40 18.51
CA GLU A 16 -17.81 41.11 18.44
C GLU A 16 -18.63 42.23 19.09
N LYS A 17 -18.23 42.68 20.29
CA LYS A 17 -18.89 43.78 21.01
C LYS A 17 -18.78 45.10 20.27
N TYR A 18 -17.62 45.40 19.70
CA TYR A 18 -17.44 46.62 18.91
C TYR A 18 -18.30 46.60 17.64
N LEU A 19 -18.28 45.50 16.87
CA LEU A 19 -19.12 45.35 15.67
C LEU A 19 -20.60 45.46 16.02
N THR A 20 -21.07 44.71 17.02
CA THR A 20 -22.48 44.74 17.46
C THR A 20 -22.93 46.16 17.82
N ARG A 21 -22.08 46.92 18.52
CA ARG A 21 -22.42 48.29 18.96
C ARG A 21 -22.34 49.31 17.82
N LEU A 22 -21.40 49.15 16.88
CA LEU A 22 -21.20 50.10 15.79
C LEU A 22 -22.14 49.86 14.60
N THR A 23 -22.76 48.69 14.50
CA THR A 23 -23.68 48.33 13.40
C THR A 23 -25.13 48.15 13.85
N ASP A 24 -25.48 48.48 15.10
CA ASP A 24 -26.86 48.33 15.61
C ASP A 24 -27.83 49.36 15.03
N ARG A 25 -27.34 50.53 14.62
CA ARG A 25 -28.13 51.65 14.08
C ARG A 25 -27.41 52.32 12.91
N PRO A 26 -28.16 52.94 11.98
CA PRO A 26 -27.58 53.68 10.85
C PRO A 26 -26.84 54.97 11.25
N GLU A 27 -26.99 55.42 12.50
CA GLU A 27 -26.30 56.59 13.03
C GLU A 27 -25.53 56.24 14.30
N LEU A 28 -24.29 56.75 14.41
CA LEU A 28 -23.44 56.59 15.59
C LEU A 28 -23.95 57.46 16.75
N SER A 29 -24.06 56.88 17.94
CA SER A 29 -24.29 57.62 19.19
C SER A 29 -23.06 58.42 19.62
N GLY A 30 -23.22 59.40 20.51
CA GLY A 30 -22.10 60.22 21.02
C GLY A 30 -20.98 59.38 21.64
N SER A 31 -21.35 58.35 22.41
CA SER A 31 -20.40 57.39 23.01
C SER A 31 -19.70 56.49 21.99
N GLU A 32 -20.30 56.22 20.84
CA GLU A 32 -19.64 55.47 19.76
C GLU A 32 -18.67 56.32 18.98
N ARG A 33 -18.97 57.61 18.77
CA ARG A 33 -18.04 58.57 18.15
C ARG A 33 -16.74 58.75 18.95
N ASP A 34 -16.81 58.57 20.27
CA ASP A 34 -15.63 58.58 21.16
C ASP A 34 -14.84 57.25 21.16
N THR A 35 -15.30 56.23 20.42
CA THR A 35 -14.58 54.96 20.33
C THR A 35 -13.26 55.14 19.59
N SER A 36 -12.14 54.80 20.24
CA SER A 36 -10.83 54.96 19.63
C SER A 36 -10.64 54.01 18.43
N ALA A 37 -10.51 54.58 17.23
CA ALA A 37 -10.29 53.83 15.99
C ALA A 37 -9.11 52.85 16.08
N LYS A 38 -8.02 53.25 16.76
CA LYS A 38 -6.83 52.42 16.96
C LYS A 38 -7.10 51.13 17.74
N LYS A 39 -7.98 51.14 18.76
CA LYS A 39 -8.34 49.93 19.52
C LYS A 39 -9.28 49.03 18.73
N LEU A 40 -10.19 49.63 17.96
CA LEU A 40 -11.10 48.91 17.07
C LEU A 40 -10.33 48.17 15.97
N GLU A 41 -9.41 48.87 15.31
CA GLU A 41 -8.52 48.31 14.30
C GLU A 41 -7.66 47.18 14.87
N ALA A 42 -7.05 47.38 16.04
CA ALA A 42 -6.26 46.34 16.69
C ALA A 42 -7.10 45.08 17.02
N ALA A 43 -8.33 45.25 17.49
CA ALA A 43 -9.22 44.13 17.82
C ALA A 43 -9.67 43.35 16.56
N LEU A 44 -10.01 44.06 15.48
CA LEU A 44 -10.40 43.46 14.19
C LEU A 44 -9.22 42.75 13.52
N SER A 45 -8.04 43.38 13.48
CA SER A 45 -6.82 42.78 12.95
C SER A 45 -6.43 41.53 13.74
N ALA A 46 -6.49 41.57 15.07
CA ALA A 46 -6.24 40.38 15.89
C ALA A 46 -7.22 39.23 15.57
N ARG A 47 -8.49 39.53 15.30
CA ARG A 47 -9.49 38.52 14.89
C ARG A 47 -9.16 37.94 13.51
N VAL A 48 -8.79 38.78 12.54
CA VAL A 48 -8.40 38.34 11.19
C VAL A 48 -7.14 37.48 11.24
N ASP A 49 -6.13 37.88 12.00
CA ASP A 49 -4.89 37.11 12.19
C ASP A 49 -5.19 35.75 12.82
N ARG A 50 -6.14 35.70 13.77
CA ARG A 50 -6.60 34.44 14.37
C ARG A 50 -7.30 33.55 13.36
N MET A 51 -8.20 34.09 12.53
CA MET A 51 -8.87 33.34 11.47
C MET A 51 -7.86 32.77 10.46
N ARG A 52 -6.89 33.59 10.02
CA ARG A 52 -5.84 33.19 9.08
C ARG A 52 -4.92 32.12 9.68
N SER A 53 -4.62 32.22 10.98
CA SER A 53 -3.86 31.21 11.72
C SER A 53 -4.61 29.88 11.80
N VAL A 54 -5.93 29.90 12.05
CA VAL A 54 -6.77 28.70 12.07
C VAL A 54 -6.88 28.08 10.67
N GLU A 55 -7.07 28.90 9.64
CA GLU A 55 -7.10 28.47 8.23
C GLU A 55 -5.79 27.78 7.84
N SER A 56 -4.65 28.38 8.21
CA SER A 56 -3.32 27.80 7.96
C SER A 56 -3.15 26.46 8.70
N ALA A 57 -3.56 26.39 9.97
CA ALA A 57 -3.48 25.15 10.75
C ALA A 57 -4.39 24.03 10.22
N LEU A 58 -5.60 24.38 9.77
CA LEU A 58 -6.50 23.44 9.11
C LEU A 58 -5.93 22.97 7.78
N GLY A 59 -5.36 23.86 6.98
CA GLY A 59 -4.68 23.53 5.73
C GLY A 59 -3.56 22.51 5.94
N THR A 60 -2.65 22.74 6.88
CA THR A 60 -1.56 21.81 7.19
C THR A 60 -2.07 20.45 7.68
N THR A 61 -3.09 20.44 8.55
CA THR A 61 -3.65 19.18 9.09
C THR A 61 -4.33 18.36 8.00
N GLN A 62 -5.04 19.01 7.07
CA GLN A 62 -5.72 18.34 5.97
C GLN A 62 -4.73 17.78 4.95
N VAL A 63 -3.64 18.50 4.66
CA VAL A 63 -2.56 18.00 3.80
C VAL A 63 -1.92 16.75 4.42
N GLN A 64 -1.53 16.79 5.69
CA GLN A 64 -0.94 15.63 6.37
C GLN A 64 -1.88 14.43 6.42
N ARG A 65 -3.19 14.65 6.59
CA ARG A 65 -4.18 13.58 6.54
C ARG A 65 -4.26 12.93 5.15
N LEU A 66 -4.25 13.73 4.09
CA LEU A 66 -4.29 13.23 2.72
C LEU A 66 -2.99 12.49 2.34
N GLU A 67 -1.85 12.98 2.80
CA GLU A 67 -0.55 12.29 2.68
C GLU A 67 -0.58 10.92 3.38
N GLY A 68 -1.09 10.87 4.62
CA GLY A 68 -1.21 9.61 5.36
C GLY A 68 -2.10 8.57 4.68
N ILE A 69 -3.30 8.96 4.21
CA ILE A 69 -4.19 8.04 3.47
C ILE A 69 -3.49 7.51 2.21
N ARG A 70 -2.78 8.38 1.49
CA ARG A 70 -2.07 8.00 0.27
C ARG A 70 -0.93 7.02 0.56
N ASP A 71 -0.14 7.26 1.60
CA ASP A 71 0.98 6.39 1.97
C ASP A 71 0.50 5.02 2.45
N ASP A 72 -0.60 4.97 3.22
CA ASP A 72 -1.23 3.72 3.65
C ASP A 72 -1.74 2.90 2.44
N ASP A 73 -2.43 3.54 1.49
CA ASP A 73 -2.91 2.88 0.27
C ASP A 73 -1.76 2.37 -0.61
N VAL A 74 -0.68 3.16 -0.76
CA VAL A 74 0.52 2.75 -1.50
C VAL A 74 1.20 1.56 -0.83
N THR A 75 1.33 1.58 0.49
CA THR A 75 1.93 0.48 1.27
C THR A 75 1.12 -0.80 1.13
N ALA A 76 -0.22 -0.71 1.21
CA ALA A 76 -1.10 -1.86 1.02
C ALA A 76 -0.97 -2.46 -0.38
N LEU A 77 -0.87 -1.61 -1.41
CA LEU A 77 -0.67 -2.05 -2.79
C LEU A 77 0.70 -2.70 -2.99
N GLU A 78 1.75 -2.10 -2.45
CA GLU A 78 3.11 -2.64 -2.52
C GLU A 78 3.19 -4.03 -1.88
N LEU A 79 2.61 -4.20 -0.68
CA LEU A 79 2.57 -5.48 0.00
C LEU A 79 1.77 -6.53 -0.79
N SER A 80 0.65 -6.12 -1.39
CA SER A 80 -0.18 -7.00 -2.22
C SER A 80 0.58 -7.49 -3.45
N ILE A 81 1.29 -6.59 -4.15
CA ILE A 81 2.11 -6.92 -5.33
C ILE A 81 3.30 -7.79 -4.91
N ALA A 82 3.96 -7.49 -3.80
CA ALA A 82 5.07 -8.29 -3.29
C ALA A 82 4.64 -9.71 -2.93
N LEU A 83 3.50 -9.87 -2.26
CA LEU A 83 2.93 -11.19 -1.94
C LEU A 83 2.50 -11.94 -3.20
N LEU A 84 1.84 -11.28 -4.14
CA LEU A 84 1.42 -11.89 -5.40
C LEU A 84 2.65 -12.34 -6.22
N GLY A 85 3.65 -11.48 -6.36
CA GLY A 85 4.91 -11.79 -7.03
C GLY A 85 5.65 -12.93 -6.34
N GLY A 86 5.71 -12.93 -5.01
CA GLY A 86 6.30 -14.01 -4.22
C GLY A 86 5.58 -15.34 -4.43
N CYS A 87 4.24 -15.34 -4.36
CA CYS A 87 3.43 -16.54 -4.61
C CYS A 87 3.62 -17.06 -6.05
N PHE A 88 3.67 -16.15 -7.03
CA PHE A 88 3.92 -16.51 -8.42
C PHE A 88 5.30 -17.16 -8.61
N LEU A 89 6.36 -16.57 -8.04
CA LEU A 89 7.70 -17.14 -8.10
C LEU A 89 7.78 -18.50 -7.41
N LEU A 90 7.11 -18.66 -6.26
CA LEU A 90 7.01 -19.95 -5.57
C LEU A 90 6.29 -20.99 -6.44
N ALA A 91 5.15 -20.64 -7.03
CA ALA A 91 4.39 -21.53 -7.88
C ALA A 91 5.19 -21.97 -9.11
N VAL A 92 5.87 -21.03 -9.77
CA VAL A 92 6.76 -21.33 -10.90
C VAL A 92 7.93 -22.20 -10.45
N GLY A 93 8.61 -21.85 -9.35
CA GLY A 93 9.74 -22.60 -8.83
C GLY A 93 9.39 -24.05 -8.47
N VAL A 94 8.28 -24.25 -7.77
CA VAL A 94 7.77 -25.60 -7.43
C VAL A 94 7.38 -26.36 -8.69
N SER A 95 6.68 -25.72 -9.63
CA SER A 95 6.27 -26.36 -10.88
C SER A 95 7.47 -26.79 -11.73
N THR A 96 8.48 -25.93 -11.85
CA THR A 96 9.73 -26.26 -12.55
C THR A 96 10.49 -27.38 -11.83
N ALA A 97 10.54 -27.37 -10.50
CA ALA A 97 11.17 -28.43 -9.73
C ALA A 97 10.46 -29.78 -9.98
N VAL A 98 9.13 -29.83 -9.87
CA VAL A 98 8.32 -31.03 -10.13
C VAL A 98 8.51 -31.54 -11.56
N ALA A 99 8.49 -30.64 -12.56
CA ALA A 99 8.73 -31.03 -13.95
C ALA A 99 10.09 -31.71 -14.14
N ARG A 100 11.13 -31.22 -13.46
CA ARG A 100 12.50 -31.74 -13.56
C ARG A 100 12.72 -33.01 -12.76
N THR A 101 12.07 -33.17 -11.60
CA THR A 101 12.29 -34.31 -10.70
C THR A 101 11.32 -35.47 -10.91
N LEU A 102 10.13 -35.23 -11.48
CA LEU A 102 9.10 -36.25 -11.65
C LEU A 102 8.67 -36.39 -13.12
N THR A 103 8.23 -35.31 -13.75
CA THR A 103 7.61 -35.40 -15.08
C THR A 103 8.61 -35.86 -16.16
N GLN A 104 9.82 -35.28 -16.17
CA GLN A 104 10.84 -35.66 -17.14
C GLN A 104 11.33 -37.11 -16.95
N PRO A 105 11.72 -37.57 -15.73
CA PRO A 105 12.09 -38.98 -15.53
C PRO A 105 10.98 -39.97 -15.87
N LEU A 106 9.72 -39.67 -15.52
CA LEU A 106 8.57 -40.51 -15.86
C LEU A 106 8.36 -40.61 -17.37
N ALA A 107 8.56 -39.51 -18.11
CA ALA A 107 8.47 -39.54 -19.57
C ALA A 107 9.56 -40.44 -20.18
N VAL A 108 10.79 -40.39 -19.66
CA VAL A 108 11.89 -41.29 -20.09
C VAL A 108 11.52 -42.74 -19.83
N LEU A 109 10.98 -43.06 -18.65
CA LEU A 109 10.53 -44.42 -18.33
C LEU A 109 9.38 -44.87 -19.24
N ARG A 110 8.38 -44.03 -19.46
CA ARG A 110 7.23 -44.36 -20.33
C ARG A 110 7.68 -44.67 -21.76
N ILE A 111 8.50 -43.79 -22.34
CA ILE A 111 8.97 -43.93 -23.72
C ILE A 111 9.95 -45.11 -23.83
N GLY A 112 10.86 -45.25 -22.86
CA GLY A 112 11.81 -46.35 -22.82
C GLY A 112 11.14 -47.72 -22.67
N ALA A 113 10.18 -47.84 -21.74
CA ALA A 113 9.42 -49.07 -21.55
C ALA A 113 8.61 -49.46 -22.77
N ALA A 114 7.93 -48.49 -23.41
CA ALA A 114 7.18 -48.74 -24.65
C ALA A 114 8.11 -49.26 -25.76
N ARG A 115 9.29 -48.66 -25.93
CA ARG A 115 10.28 -49.10 -26.92
C ARG A 115 10.77 -50.53 -26.66
N LEU A 116 11.10 -50.85 -25.42
CA LEU A 116 11.54 -52.21 -25.05
C LEU A 116 10.44 -53.24 -25.24
N ALA A 117 9.18 -52.86 -25.01
CA ALA A 117 8.04 -53.76 -25.24
C ALA A 117 7.80 -54.03 -26.74
N ASP A 118 8.00 -53.01 -27.60
CA ASP A 118 7.82 -53.15 -29.06
C ASP A 118 8.92 -53.98 -29.73
N ASP A 119 10.17 -53.88 -29.24
CA ASP A 119 11.30 -54.69 -29.74
C ASP A 119 12.14 -55.27 -28.58
N PRO A 120 11.71 -56.41 -28.01
CA PRO A 120 12.34 -56.99 -26.83
C PRO A 120 13.74 -57.56 -27.06
N ALA A 121 14.12 -57.88 -28.30
CA ALA A 121 15.37 -58.57 -28.58
C ALA A 121 16.50 -57.63 -29.03
N SER A 122 16.17 -56.52 -29.68
CA SER A 122 17.17 -55.61 -30.27
C SER A 122 17.05 -54.14 -29.83
N ALA A 123 16.06 -53.77 -29.01
CA ALA A 123 15.97 -52.39 -28.52
C ALA A 123 17.21 -51.98 -27.70
N GLU A 124 17.67 -50.74 -27.91
CA GLU A 124 18.76 -50.16 -27.13
C GLU A 124 18.38 -49.96 -25.66
N PRO A 125 19.31 -50.19 -24.70
CA PRO A 125 19.07 -49.95 -23.28
C PRO A 125 18.61 -48.51 -23.00
N VAL A 126 17.66 -48.37 -22.07
CA VAL A 126 17.13 -47.06 -21.65
C VAL A 126 18.23 -46.30 -20.92
N ARG A 127 18.55 -45.09 -21.40
CA ARG A 127 19.55 -44.21 -20.78
C ARG A 127 18.87 -43.12 -19.98
N TYR A 128 19.27 -42.98 -18.72
CA TYR A 128 18.86 -41.89 -17.84
C TYR A 128 20.10 -41.18 -17.31
N THR A 129 20.25 -39.90 -17.67
CA THR A 129 21.39 -39.05 -17.29
C THR A 129 21.10 -38.14 -16.09
N GLY A 130 19.97 -38.37 -15.42
CA GLY A 130 19.57 -37.61 -14.25
C GLY A 130 20.26 -38.07 -12.98
N ARG A 131 19.67 -37.72 -11.84
CA ARG A 131 20.23 -37.96 -10.51
C ARG A 131 20.14 -39.46 -10.18
N ASN A 132 21.06 -39.98 -9.36
CA ASN A 132 21.03 -41.39 -8.95
C ASN A 132 19.98 -41.62 -7.84
N ASP A 133 18.71 -41.52 -8.19
CA ASP A 133 17.56 -41.73 -7.31
C ASP A 133 16.70 -42.93 -7.76
N GLU A 134 15.47 -43.02 -7.23
CA GLU A 134 14.51 -44.09 -7.50
C GLU A 134 14.37 -44.39 -9.01
N PHE A 135 14.32 -43.34 -9.85
CA PHE A 135 14.16 -43.48 -11.29
C PHE A 135 15.38 -44.13 -11.95
N ALA A 136 16.59 -43.76 -11.51
CA ALA A 136 17.81 -44.39 -11.99
C ALA A 136 17.89 -45.87 -11.59
N GLN A 137 17.38 -46.22 -10.40
CA GLN A 137 17.29 -47.62 -9.97
C GLN A 137 16.31 -48.41 -10.83
N VAL A 138 15.13 -47.87 -11.13
CA VAL A 138 14.14 -48.51 -12.01
C VAL A 138 14.72 -48.72 -13.41
N VAL A 139 15.37 -47.70 -14.00
CA VAL A 139 16.03 -47.82 -15.32
C VAL A 139 17.08 -48.93 -15.33
N ARG A 140 17.91 -49.04 -14.28
CA ARG A 140 18.87 -50.15 -14.17
C ARG A 140 18.17 -51.50 -14.13
N SER A 141 17.13 -51.65 -13.30
CA SER A 141 16.38 -52.91 -13.20
C SER A 141 15.73 -53.31 -14.52
N MET A 142 15.20 -52.35 -15.29
CA MET A 142 14.65 -52.58 -16.62
C MET A 142 15.73 -53.05 -17.60
N ASN A 143 16.89 -52.37 -17.62
CA ASN A 143 17.99 -52.76 -18.50
C ASN A 143 18.57 -54.13 -18.12
N THR A 144 18.59 -54.50 -16.84
CA THR A 144 19.00 -55.83 -16.39
C THR A 144 17.99 -56.91 -16.77
N LEU A 145 16.69 -56.61 -16.78
CA LEU A 145 15.66 -57.55 -17.24
C LEU A 145 15.68 -57.75 -18.76
N HIS A 146 16.10 -56.71 -19.49
CA HIS A 146 16.23 -56.72 -20.96
C HIS A 146 17.50 -57.43 -21.46
N ALA A 147 18.57 -57.43 -20.65
CA ALA A 147 19.84 -58.07 -20.97
C ALA A 147 19.79 -59.60 -20.83
#